data_AF-A0A924JMG3-F1
#
_entry.id   AF-A0A924JMG3-F1
#
_cell.length_a   1.000
_cell.length_b   1.000
_cell.length_c   1.000
_cell.angle_alpha   90.00
_cell.angle_beta   90.00
_cell.angle_gamma   90.00
#
_symmetry.space_group_name_H-M   'P 1'
#
loop_
_entity.id
_entity.type
_entity.pdbx_description
1 polymer ?
#
loop_
_entity_poly.entity_id
_entity_poly.type
_entity_poly.pdbx_seq_one_letter_code
_entity_poly.pdbx_strand_id
1 'polypeptide(L)'
;MTKRQLALEILSLSSPRGRLLAFSLATVAIYFSHYHWLDHLSIWGHLGIPSPSIGLTRAYWLLIHGHPVASWHRNPLIYLVLAVGIPLLLMDMLWLTNDRHRAKLPTSMV
;
A
#
# COMPACT_ATOMS: atom_id res chain seq x y z
N MET A 1 -3.23 -22.42 9.27
CA MET A 1 -2.80 -21.73 8.04
C MET A 1 -1.27 -21.78 7.99
N THR A 2 -0.67 -22.35 6.94
CA THR A 2 0.80 -22.52 6.89
C THR A 2 1.49 -21.23 6.44
N LYS A 3 2.74 -21.00 6.88
CA LYS A 3 3.52 -19.77 6.57
C LYS A 3 3.62 -19.47 5.06
N ARG A 4 3.70 -20.52 4.22
CA ARG A 4 3.73 -20.41 2.75
C ARG A 4 2.41 -19.91 2.16
N GLN A 5 1.27 -20.35 2.70
CA GLN A 5 -0.05 -19.90 2.22
C GLN A 5 -0.26 -18.42 2.52
N LEU A 6 0.17 -17.95 3.70
CA LEU A 6 0.11 -16.53 4.06
C LEU A 6 0.97 -15.67 3.13
N ALA A 7 2.20 -16.12 2.82
CA ALA A 7 3.10 -15.40 1.91
C ALA A 7 2.51 -15.29 0.49
N LEU A 8 1.93 -16.37 -0.03
CA LEU A 8 1.26 -16.37 -1.34
C LEU A 8 0.02 -15.47 -1.36
N GLU A 9 -0.74 -15.41 -0.27
CA GLU A 9 -1.90 -14.53 -0.16
C GLU A 9 -1.51 -13.04 -0.09
N ILE A 10 -0.43 -12.72 0.63
CA ILE A 10 0.12 -11.35 0.68
C ILE A 10 0.65 -10.95 -0.70
N LEU A 11 1.36 -11.85 -1.39
CA LEU A 11 1.93 -11.58 -2.71
C LEU A 11 0.90 -11.56 -3.83
N SER A 12 -0.21 -12.29 -3.70
CA SER A 12 -1.23 -12.32 -4.75
C SER A 12 -2.06 -11.04 -4.81
N LEU A 13 -2.06 -10.21 -3.75
CA LEU A 13 -2.87 -8.99 -3.60
C LEU A 13 -4.38 -9.23 -3.89
N SER A 14 -4.80 -10.49 -3.96
CA SER A 14 -6.11 -10.89 -4.45
C SER A 14 -7.14 -10.85 -3.34
N SER A 15 -6.72 -11.10 -2.08
CA SER A 15 -7.60 -11.00 -0.92
C SER A 15 -7.57 -9.61 -0.26
N PRO A 16 -8.70 -9.13 0.28
CA PRO A 16 -8.76 -7.87 1.04
C PRO A 16 -7.75 -7.82 2.19
N ARG A 17 -7.59 -8.94 2.90
CA ARG A 17 -6.62 -9.08 3.99
C ARG A 17 -5.18 -8.98 3.49
N GLY A 18 -4.86 -9.63 2.37
CA GLY A 18 -3.55 -9.59 1.74
C GLY A 18 -3.15 -8.17 1.32
N ARG A 19 -4.07 -7.43 0.68
CA ARG A 19 -3.84 -6.02 0.29
C ARG A 19 -3.58 -5.12 1.49
N LEU A 20 -4.38 -5.23 2.54
CA LEU A 20 -4.19 -4.43 3.76
C LEU A 20 -2.84 -4.71 4.43
N LEU A 21 -2.45 -5.98 4.53
CA LEU A 21 -1.16 -6.37 5.10
C LEU A 21 0.00 -5.90 4.22
N ALA A 22 -0.07 -6.12 2.91
CA ALA A 22 0.96 -5.71 1.97
C ALA A 22 1.16 -4.18 1.98
N PHE A 23 0.07 -3.42 1.93
CA PHE A 23 0.13 -1.96 1.97
C PHE A 23 0.70 -1.47 3.31
N SER A 24 0.22 -2.00 4.44
CA SER A 24 0.70 -1.59 5.77
C SER A 24 2.20 -1.89 5.94
N LEU A 25 2.65 -3.07 5.52
CA LEU A 25 4.06 -3.45 5.57
C LEU A 25 4.90 -2.55 4.66
N ALA A 26 4.43 -2.27 3.45
CA ALA A 26 5.11 -1.36 2.54
C ALA A 26 5.20 0.07 3.11
N THR A 27 4.11 0.60 3.67
CA THR A 27 4.09 1.91 4.31
C THR A 27 5.08 1.98 5.47
N VAL A 28 5.10 0.98 6.36
CA VAL A 28 6.06 0.91 7.47
C VAL A 28 7.49 0.85 6.95
N ALA A 29 7.77 -0.03 5.98
CA ALA A 29 9.10 -0.16 5.38
C ALA A 29 9.57 1.16 4.74
N ILE A 30 8.69 1.86 4.02
CA ILE A 30 9.00 3.15 3.41
C ILE A 30 9.19 4.22 4.50
N TYR A 31 8.33 4.27 5.51
CA TYR A 31 8.42 5.24 6.60
C TYR A 31 9.78 5.20 7.29
N PHE A 32 10.28 4.00 7.62
CA PHE A 32 11.59 3.84 8.27
C PHE A 32 12.79 3.83 7.32
N SER A 33 12.56 3.88 6.00
CA SER A 33 13.65 3.93 5.03
C SER A 33 14.31 5.31 4.98
N HIS A 34 15.61 5.34 4.71
CA HIS A 34 16.33 6.59 4.48
C HIS A 34 15.97 7.14 3.10
N TYR A 35 15.64 8.43 3.01
CA TYR A 35 15.17 9.06 1.77
C TYR A 35 16.11 8.82 0.57
N HIS A 36 17.44 8.94 0.77
CA HIS A 36 18.42 8.74 -0.30
C HIS A 36 18.52 7.30 -0.81
N TRP A 37 18.19 6.30 0.02
CA TRP A 37 18.17 4.91 -0.45
C TRP A 37 17.09 4.69 -1.52
N LEU A 38 16.01 5.47 -1.43
CA LEU A 38 14.94 5.44 -2.42
C LEU A 38 15.34 6.04 -3.78
N ASP A 39 16.49 6.70 -3.87
CA ASP A 39 17.02 7.21 -5.15
C ASP A 39 17.43 6.07 -6.10
N HIS A 40 17.80 4.92 -5.55
CA HIS A 40 18.29 3.76 -6.30
C HIS A 40 17.23 2.71 -6.63
N LEU A 41 15.97 2.94 -6.24
CA LEU A 41 14.88 1.96 -6.38
C LEU A 41 14.36 1.80 -7.81
N SER A 42 14.62 2.77 -8.69
CA SER A 42 14.15 2.70 -10.07
C SER A 42 15.27 2.28 -11.02
N ILE A 43 15.15 1.07 -11.58
CA ILE A 43 16.02 0.58 -12.65
C ILE A 43 15.94 1.53 -13.86
N TRP A 44 14.74 2.03 -14.18
CA TRP A 44 14.53 3.00 -15.26
C TRP A 44 15.27 4.31 -15.01
N GLY A 45 15.28 4.78 -13.76
CA GLY A 45 16.09 5.93 -13.34
C GLY A 45 17.58 5.67 -13.50
N HIS A 46 18.05 4.45 -13.23
CA HIS A 46 19.44 4.06 -13.43
C HIS A 46 19.84 4.00 -14.91
N LEU A 47 18.91 3.60 -15.78
CA LEU A 47 19.09 3.55 -17.24
C LEU A 47 18.85 4.90 -17.93
N GLY A 48 18.53 5.96 -17.19
CA GLY A 48 18.23 7.29 -17.75
C GLY A 48 16.94 7.34 -18.58
N ILE A 49 16.07 6.33 -18.47
CA ILE A 49 14.82 6.27 -19.23
C ILE A 49 13.74 7.02 -18.46
N PRO A 50 13.14 8.08 -19.03
CA PRO A 50 12.07 8.81 -18.37
C PRO A 50 10.85 7.90 -18.22
N SER A 51 10.39 7.72 -16.98
CA SER A 51 9.18 6.96 -16.68
C SER A 51 8.35 7.69 -15.62
N PRO A 52 7.02 7.81 -15.79
CA PRO A 52 6.16 8.55 -14.88
C PRO A 52 6.11 7.94 -13.47
N SER A 53 6.52 6.67 -13.32
CA SER A 53 6.58 5.99 -12.01
C SER A 53 7.88 6.29 -11.24
N ILE A 54 8.86 6.96 -11.86
CA ILE A 54 10.12 7.31 -11.19
C ILE A 54 9.82 8.28 -10.04
N GLY A 55 10.26 7.91 -8.84
CA GLY A 55 10.12 8.74 -7.65
C GLY A 55 8.76 8.72 -6.98
N LEU A 56 7.82 7.86 -7.38
CA LEU A 56 6.55 7.66 -6.65
C LEU A 56 6.79 7.31 -5.18
N THR A 57 7.67 6.35 -4.90
CA THR A 57 8.03 5.94 -3.53
C THR A 57 8.65 7.10 -2.73
N ARG A 58 9.43 7.97 -3.37
CA ARG A 58 10.02 9.16 -2.74
C ARG A 58 8.98 10.24 -2.46
N ALA A 59 8.06 10.46 -3.40
CA ALA A 59 6.93 11.37 -3.20
C ALA A 59 6.05 10.87 -2.05
N TYR A 60 5.78 9.56 -2.00
CA TYR A 60 5.07 8.94 -0.89
C TYR A 60 5.80 9.11 0.45
N TRP A 61 7.12 8.90 0.48
CA TRP A 61 7.96 9.15 1.65
C TRP A 61 7.82 10.60 2.16
N LEU A 62 7.91 11.58 1.25
CA LEU A 62 7.74 13.00 1.59
C LEU A 62 6.35 13.28 2.16
N LEU A 63 5.32 12.65 1.59
CA LEU A 63 3.93 12.81 2.02
C LEU A 63 3.72 12.27 3.44
N ILE A 64 4.20 11.07 3.75
CA ILE A 64 4.05 10.46 5.08
C ILE A 64 4.95 11.11 6.16
N HIS A 65 5.95 11.89 5.76
CA HIS A 65 6.79 12.70 6.67
C HIS A 65 6.32 14.16 6.79
N GLY A 66 5.16 14.52 6.22
CA GLY A 66 4.57 15.84 6.40
C GLY A 66 5.09 16.92 5.44
N HIS A 67 5.67 16.54 4.30
CA HIS A 67 6.12 17.45 3.24
C HIS A 67 5.25 17.35 1.97
N PRO A 68 3.96 17.70 2.02
CA PRO A 68 3.04 17.54 0.88
C PRO A 68 3.44 18.40 -0.33
N VAL A 69 3.90 19.64 -0.12
CA VAL A 69 4.33 20.49 -1.24
C VAL A 69 5.54 19.90 -1.95
N ALA A 70 6.54 19.42 -1.21
CA ALA A 70 7.71 18.75 -1.79
C ALA A 70 7.31 17.45 -2.51
N SER A 71 6.36 16.70 -1.96
CA SER A 71 5.78 15.50 -2.59
C SER A 71 5.15 15.81 -3.95
N TRP A 72 4.34 16.88 -4.04
CA TRP A 72 3.72 17.32 -5.30
C TRP A 72 4.75 17.66 -6.37
N HIS A 73 5.76 18.45 -6.02
CA HIS A 73 6.85 18.76 -6.94
C HIS A 73 7.69 17.53 -7.31
N ARG A 74 7.76 16.53 -6.44
CA ARG A 74 8.50 15.29 -6.69
C ARG A 74 7.80 14.38 -7.68
N ASN A 75 6.54 14.06 -7.42
CA ASN A 75 5.71 13.28 -8.34
C ASN A 75 4.20 13.45 -7.97
N PRO A 76 3.41 14.23 -8.73
CA PRO A 76 2.00 14.48 -8.41
C PRO A 76 1.12 13.24 -8.60
N LEU A 77 1.59 12.22 -9.33
CA LEU A 77 0.84 10.97 -9.54
C LEU A 77 0.55 10.24 -8.21
N ILE A 78 1.37 10.45 -7.17
CA ILE A 78 1.13 9.83 -5.87
C ILE A 78 -0.24 10.21 -5.28
N TYR A 79 -0.72 11.43 -5.56
CA TYR A 79 -2.03 11.87 -5.07
C TYR A 79 -3.17 11.11 -5.74
N LEU A 80 -3.05 10.83 -7.03
CA LEU A 80 -4.03 9.99 -7.73
C LEU A 80 -4.01 8.55 -7.19
N VAL A 81 -2.81 8.00 -6.99
CA VAL A 81 -2.63 6.66 -6.40
C VAL A 81 -3.26 6.59 -5.01
N LEU A 82 -3.06 7.59 -4.15
CA LEU A 82 -3.67 7.63 -2.83
C LEU A 82 -5.17 7.88 -2.87
N ALA A 83 -5.65 8.72 -3.78
CA ALA A 83 -7.07 9.00 -3.96
C ALA A 83 -7.86 7.75 -4.35
N VAL A 84 -7.26 6.80 -5.06
CA VAL A 84 -7.88 5.50 -5.40
C VAL A 84 -7.56 4.43 -4.35
N GLY A 85 -6.31 4.37 -3.90
CA GLY A 85 -5.83 3.33 -2.99
C GLY A 85 -6.42 3.42 -1.58
N ILE A 86 -6.56 4.63 -1.02
CA ILE A 86 -7.12 4.80 0.32
C ILE A 86 -8.58 4.33 0.38
N PRO A 87 -9.50 4.75 -0.53
CA PRO A 87 -10.86 4.22 -0.54
C PRO A 87 -10.91 2.69 -0.67
N LEU A 88 -10.07 2.09 -1.53
CA LEU A 88 -10.02 0.65 -1.70
C LEU A 88 -9.63 -0.07 -0.39
N LEU A 89 -8.62 0.44 0.32
CA LEU A 89 -8.20 -0.11 1.61
C LEU A 89 -9.28 0.07 2.69
N LEU A 90 -9.99 1.21 2.68
CA LEU A 90 -11.12 1.44 3.59
C LEU A 90 -12.26 0.46 3.32
N MET A 91 -12.60 0.22 2.05
CA MET A 91 -13.59 -0.78 1.67
C MET A 91 -13.18 -2.19 2.12
N ASP A 92 -11.90 -2.56 1.95
CA ASP A 92 -11.37 -3.83 2.43
C ASP A 92 -11.49 -3.97 3.96
N MET A 93 -11.23 -2.90 4.72
CA MET A 93 -11.41 -2.89 6.18
C MET A 93 -12.88 -3.05 6.59
N LEU A 94 -13.78 -2.32 5.94
CA LEU A 94 -15.22 -2.39 6.22
C LEU A 94 -15.77 -3.79 5.91
N TRP A 95 -15.37 -4.37 4.77
CA TRP A 95 -15.76 -5.71 4.37
C TRP A 95 -15.32 -6.77 5.39
N LEU A 96 -14.05 -6.73 5.82
CA LEU A 96 -13.54 -7.66 6.84
C LEU A 96 -14.19 -7.49 8.21
N THR A 97 -14.61 -6.26 8.56
CA THR A 97 -15.31 -6.00 9.83
C THR A 97 -16.72 -6.57 9.79
N ASN A 98 -17.44 -6.36 8.68
CA ASN A 98 -18.79 -6.89 8.48
C ASN A 98 -18.85 -8.41 8.43
N ASP A 99 -17.88 -9.06 7.78
CA ASP A 99 -17.80 -10.53 7.71
C ASP A 99 -17.57 -11.17 9.09
N ARG A 100 -16.73 -10.55 9.93
CA ARG A 100 -16.54 -11.01 11.32
C ARG A 100 -17.80 -10.87 12.16
N HIS A 101 -18.63 -9.87 11.88
CA HIS A 101 -19.93 -9.73 12.55
C HIS A 101 -20.91 -10.82 12.11
N ARG A 102 -20.96 -11.16 10.81
CA ARG A 102 -21.83 -12.23 10.29
C ARG A 102 -21.46 -13.61 10.83
N ALA A 103 -20.17 -13.91 10.96
CA ALA A 103 -19.69 -15.19 11.50
C ALA A 103 -19.99 -15.41 13.00
N LYS A 104 -20.32 -14.34 13.74
CA LYS A 104 -20.65 -14.41 15.18
C LYS A 104 -22.15 -14.54 15.47
N LEU A 105 -23.01 -14.45 14.47
CA LEU A 105 -24.44 -14.69 14.67
C LEU A 105 -24.65 -16.20 14.87
N PRO A 106 -25.17 -16.63 16.04
CA PRO A 106 -25.34 -18.05 16.31
C PRO A 106 -26.33 -18.64 15.31
N THR A 107 -25.91 -19.74 14.68
CA THR A 107 -26.71 -20.58 13.77
C THR A 107 -27.74 -21.39 14.56
N SER A 108 -28.44 -20.75 15.50
CA SER A 108 -29.39 -21.39 16.41
C SER A 108 -30.77 -20.76 16.26
N MET A 109 -31.26 -20.62 15.03
CA MET A 109 -32.68 -20.40 14.71
C MET A 109 -32.97 -20.84 13.27
N VAL A 110 -32.76 -22.11 12.95
CA VAL A 110 -33.52 -22.85 11.91
C VAL A 110 -33.68 -24.28 12.39
#